data_AF-A0A0G1T1G8-F1
#
_entry.id   AF-A0A0G1T1G8-F1
#
_cell.length_a   1.000
_cell.length_b   1.000
_cell.length_c   1.000
_cell.angle_alpha   90.00
_cell.angle_beta   90.00
_cell.angle_gamma   90.00
#
_symmetry.space_group_name_H-M   'P 1'
#
loop_
_entity.id
_entity.type
_entity.pdbx_description
1 polymer ?
#
loop_
_entity_poly.entity_id
_entity_poly.type
_entity_poly.pdbx_seq_one_letter_code
_entity_poly.pdbx_strand_id
1 'polypeptide(L)'
;METATGRIIGIRHRVKKTTKGEARPTQVAIDDGKEVSTLTLDDRQAELDFVYGIFPVRWRVVASASDISQVKPHHRRTRRLADDEQVTNFDHELIVYDGKTPRLVTHVPVAYDGLRLGDRVVSILGGSGGTFLHALSNIGERKSLGSTIFGTPPFVLDQARPNRDKDQDNRTLIELFKEDPELFYVVGPRERRVIRVREALIYRKKCQGDRITCSQRLRQRYERSLFLTEEGGYPEGTIEDGYDALKASDQTLKLLVRTEESANDEIAKAVAEVPVWSILKEIIGCGPTIAAGIIAAVGDIRRFQRPGDDGDWRRTANRVKAYLGVHVLQGGQHADVPPDKQFPRKRRGLVANWDETLGRQSLYQLADQWNYRPKSDWGQKLREYKQRLHDKHPTIIEVTGANGRTIKRYTNGHILKMARWRTLTKFVEWLVKQWLKLEVSGTATTKAPVP
;
A
#
# COMPACT_ATOMS: atom_id res chain seq x y z
N MET A 1 -7.93 -24.93 -33.05
CA MET A 1 -7.22 -25.05 -31.76
C MET A 1 -8.17 -24.52 -30.71
N GLU A 2 -8.84 -25.41 -29.97
CA GLU A 2 -9.63 -25.00 -28.81
C GLU A 2 -8.69 -24.31 -27.82
N THR A 3 -8.91 -23.03 -27.56
CA THR A 3 -8.24 -22.33 -26.46
C THR A 3 -8.68 -23.02 -25.18
N ALA A 4 -7.83 -23.88 -24.61
CA ALA A 4 -8.07 -24.51 -23.33
C ALA A 4 -8.41 -23.41 -22.31
N THR A 5 -9.69 -23.31 -21.94
CA THR A 5 -10.17 -22.31 -20.99
C THR A 5 -9.62 -22.66 -19.62
N GLY A 6 -8.53 -22.02 -19.21
CA GLY A 6 -7.93 -22.24 -17.91
C GLY A 6 -8.86 -21.84 -16.75
N ARG A 7 -8.57 -22.37 -15.57
CA ARG A 7 -9.37 -22.19 -14.33
C ARG A 7 -9.51 -20.71 -13.98
N ILE A 8 -10.58 -20.35 -13.29
CA ILE A 8 -10.75 -19.02 -12.72
C ILE A 8 -10.52 -19.10 -11.21
N ILE A 9 -9.59 -18.29 -10.71
CA ILE A 9 -9.14 -18.34 -9.32
C ILE A 9 -9.48 -17.02 -8.63
N GLY A 10 -10.39 -17.05 -7.67
CA GLY A 10 -10.74 -15.90 -6.86
C GLY A 10 -9.96 -15.84 -5.57
N ILE A 11 -9.34 -14.69 -5.27
CA ILE A 11 -8.50 -14.54 -4.08
C ILE A 11 -9.04 -13.45 -3.17
N ARG A 12 -9.35 -13.86 -1.94
CA ARG A 12 -9.55 -12.96 -0.81
C ARG A 12 -8.30 -12.96 0.05
N HIS A 13 -7.48 -11.92 -0.12
CA HIS A 13 -6.21 -11.82 0.59
C HIS A 13 -6.37 -11.38 2.05
N ARG A 14 -5.54 -11.95 2.92
CA ARG A 14 -5.46 -11.75 4.37
C ARG A 14 -5.62 -10.30 4.83
N VAL A 15 -6.55 -10.11 5.78
CA VAL A 15 -6.62 -8.96 6.69
C VAL A 15 -5.92 -9.37 7.99
N LYS A 16 -4.83 -8.68 8.37
CA LYS A 16 -4.13 -8.94 9.64
C LYS A 16 -5.14 -8.87 10.78
N LYS A 17 -5.12 -9.89 11.67
CA LYS A 17 -5.95 -10.14 12.87
C LYS A 17 -7.14 -9.18 13.07
N THR A 18 -8.34 -9.72 13.22
CA THR A 18 -9.52 -8.90 13.59
C THR A 18 -9.24 -8.11 14.88
N THR A 19 -10.06 -7.11 15.18
CA THR A 19 -10.02 -6.42 16.48
C THR A 19 -10.11 -7.39 17.68
N LYS A 20 -10.61 -8.61 17.44
CA LYS A 20 -10.72 -9.72 18.40
C LYS A 20 -9.52 -10.70 18.38
N GLY A 21 -8.49 -10.45 17.56
CA GLY A 21 -7.28 -11.26 17.48
C GLY A 21 -7.37 -12.50 16.58
N GLU A 22 -8.53 -12.75 15.95
CA GLU A 22 -8.76 -13.94 15.12
C GLU A 22 -7.92 -13.90 13.83
N ALA A 23 -7.24 -15.00 13.53
CA ALA A 23 -6.50 -15.15 12.28
C ALA A 23 -7.49 -15.31 11.13
N ARG A 24 -7.40 -14.42 10.13
CA ARG A 24 -8.10 -14.58 8.85
C ARG A 24 -7.09 -14.98 7.77
N PRO A 25 -7.00 -16.27 7.41
CA PRO A 25 -6.10 -16.74 6.37
C PRO A 25 -6.50 -16.20 4.99
N THR A 26 -5.59 -16.28 4.02
CA THR A 26 -5.92 -15.97 2.62
C THR A 26 -6.79 -17.10 2.08
N GLN A 27 -7.93 -16.76 1.47
CA GLN A 27 -8.86 -17.75 0.90
C GLN A 27 -8.77 -17.71 -0.62
N VAL A 28 -8.65 -18.88 -1.23
CA VAL A 28 -8.53 -19.05 -2.67
C VAL A 28 -9.67 -19.96 -3.14
N ALA A 29 -10.59 -19.42 -3.93
CA ALA A 29 -11.58 -20.23 -4.64
C ALA A 29 -11.02 -20.60 -6.02
N ILE A 30 -11.18 -21.85 -6.45
CA ILE A 30 -10.74 -22.34 -7.75
C ILE A 30 -11.96 -22.93 -8.46
N ASP A 31 -12.32 -22.33 -9.59
CA ASP A 31 -13.39 -22.77 -10.48
C ASP A 31 -12.75 -23.43 -11.71
N ASP A 32 -12.93 -24.75 -11.82
CA ASP A 32 -12.41 -25.56 -12.93
C ASP A 32 -13.45 -25.85 -14.02
N GLY A 33 -14.62 -25.20 -13.94
CA GLY A 33 -15.76 -25.41 -14.82
C GLY A 33 -16.72 -26.52 -14.38
N LYS A 34 -16.32 -27.39 -13.43
CA LYS A 34 -17.18 -28.44 -12.85
C LYS A 34 -17.58 -28.10 -11.43
N GLU A 35 -16.61 -27.72 -10.61
CA GLU A 35 -16.81 -27.39 -9.20
C GLU A 35 -15.97 -26.18 -8.77
N VAL A 36 -16.44 -25.52 -7.70
CA VAL A 36 -15.69 -24.44 -7.04
C VAL A 36 -15.14 -24.96 -5.71
N SER A 37 -13.87 -25.35 -5.72
CA SER A 37 -13.14 -25.73 -4.51
C SER A 37 -12.57 -24.49 -3.81
N THR A 38 -12.38 -24.57 -2.49
CA THR A 38 -11.79 -23.49 -1.70
C THR A 38 -10.56 -24.00 -0.95
N LEU A 39 -9.43 -23.32 -1.11
CA LEU A 39 -8.21 -23.52 -0.34
C LEU A 39 -8.01 -22.38 0.66
N THR A 40 -7.41 -22.73 1.79
CA THR A 40 -7.06 -21.81 2.86
C THR A 40 -5.55 -21.75 3.00
N LEU A 41 -4.98 -20.55 2.87
CA LEU A 41 -3.54 -20.29 2.97
C LEU A 41 -3.26 -19.58 4.30
N ASP A 42 -2.74 -20.33 5.27
CA ASP A 42 -2.63 -19.89 6.67
C ASP A 42 -1.63 -18.74 6.88
N ASP A 43 -0.58 -18.71 6.06
CA ASP A 43 0.51 -17.75 6.18
C ASP A 43 1.13 -17.38 4.82
N ARG A 44 2.19 -16.55 4.88
CA ARG A 44 2.92 -16.09 3.70
C ARG A 44 3.70 -17.21 3.01
N GLN A 45 4.09 -18.25 3.74
CA GLN A 45 4.78 -19.39 3.16
C GLN A 45 3.80 -20.19 2.30
N ALA A 46 2.58 -20.44 2.79
CA ALA A 46 1.49 -21.04 2.02
C ALA A 46 1.11 -20.23 0.78
N GLU A 47 1.08 -18.89 0.88
CA GLU A 47 0.90 -17.99 -0.27
C GLU A 47 2.00 -18.19 -1.32
N LEU A 48 3.27 -18.23 -0.91
CA LEU A 48 4.38 -18.48 -1.83
C LEU A 48 4.31 -19.88 -2.45
N ASP A 49 4.00 -20.90 -1.66
CA ASP A 49 3.85 -22.26 -2.15
C ASP A 49 2.74 -22.34 -3.22
N PHE A 50 1.63 -21.63 -3.01
CA PHE A 50 0.56 -21.50 -4.00
C PHE A 50 1.05 -20.81 -5.27
N VAL A 51 1.77 -19.68 -5.15
CA VAL A 51 2.38 -18.98 -6.29
C VAL A 51 3.29 -19.89 -7.12
N TYR A 52 4.04 -20.78 -6.47
CA TYR A 52 4.97 -21.67 -7.13
C TYR A 52 4.35 -22.96 -7.69
N GLY A 53 3.06 -23.23 -7.42
CA GLY A 53 2.38 -24.45 -7.84
C GLY A 53 2.69 -25.66 -6.95
N ILE A 54 3.14 -25.42 -5.72
CA ILE A 54 3.64 -26.43 -4.78
C ILE A 54 2.90 -26.37 -3.44
N PHE A 55 1.67 -25.87 -3.40
CA PHE A 55 0.87 -25.84 -2.18
C PHE A 55 0.29 -27.23 -1.89
N PRO A 56 0.59 -27.87 -0.75
CA PRO A 56 0.07 -29.20 -0.44
C PRO A 56 -1.45 -29.24 -0.31
N VAL A 57 -2.11 -30.08 -1.11
CA VAL A 57 -3.58 -30.29 -1.02
C VAL A 57 -3.97 -31.68 -0.54
N ARG A 58 -3.06 -32.66 -0.63
CA ARG A 58 -3.29 -34.01 -0.12
C ARG A 58 -2.03 -34.55 0.52
N TRP A 59 -2.19 -35.27 1.62
CA TRP A 59 -1.12 -35.77 2.48
C TRP A 59 -1.19 -37.30 2.56
N ARG A 60 -0.03 -37.97 2.65
CA ARG A 60 0.07 -39.40 3.02
C ARG A 60 0.85 -39.56 4.30
N VAL A 61 0.58 -40.66 5.01
CA VAL A 61 1.44 -41.12 6.10
C VAL A 61 2.77 -41.61 5.52
N VAL A 62 3.85 -41.30 6.21
CA VAL A 62 5.19 -41.76 5.87
C VAL A 62 5.42 -43.12 6.51
N ALA A 63 5.71 -44.13 5.69
CA ALA A 63 6.18 -45.42 6.18
C ALA A 63 7.67 -45.33 6.53
N SER A 64 8.13 -46.17 7.47
CA SER A 64 9.47 -46.08 8.06
C SER A 64 10.61 -46.02 7.03
N ALA A 65 10.47 -46.64 5.85
CA ALA A 65 11.47 -46.69 4.78
C ALA A 65 11.17 -45.77 3.56
N SER A 66 10.39 -44.70 3.74
CA SER A 66 10.08 -43.80 2.62
C SER A 66 11.19 -42.78 2.38
N ASP A 67 11.71 -42.69 1.15
CA ASP A 67 12.52 -41.55 0.72
C ASP A 67 11.67 -40.27 0.73
N ILE A 68 12.10 -39.28 1.52
CA ILE A 68 11.49 -37.94 1.60
C ILE A 68 12.49 -36.83 1.25
N SER A 69 13.64 -37.16 0.68
CA SER A 69 14.72 -36.22 0.31
C SER A 69 14.22 -35.09 -0.59
N GLN A 70 13.32 -35.39 -1.52
CA GLN A 70 12.74 -34.43 -2.47
C GLN A 70 11.63 -33.55 -1.85
N VAL A 71 11.15 -33.87 -0.65
CA VAL A 71 10.09 -33.11 0.03
C VAL A 71 10.71 -31.93 0.77
N LYS A 72 10.21 -30.72 0.47
CA LYS A 72 10.66 -29.48 1.12
C LYS A 72 10.50 -29.57 2.65
N PRO A 73 11.47 -29.10 3.45
CA PRO A 73 11.41 -29.21 4.91
C PRO A 73 10.11 -28.66 5.53
N HIS A 74 9.62 -27.51 5.06
CA HIS A 74 8.38 -26.90 5.57
C HIS A 74 7.09 -27.60 5.10
N HIS A 75 7.19 -28.59 4.20
CA HIS A 75 6.09 -29.47 3.79
C HIS A 75 6.09 -30.80 4.53
N ARG A 76 6.93 -30.99 5.55
CA ARG A 76 6.95 -32.20 6.37
C ARG A 76 6.13 -31.96 7.62
N ARG A 77 5.01 -32.69 7.80
CA ARG A 77 4.26 -32.62 9.06
C ARG A 77 4.97 -33.48 10.09
N THR A 78 5.32 -32.87 11.21
CA THR A 78 6.08 -33.53 12.27
C THR A 78 5.29 -33.60 13.57
N ARG A 79 5.45 -34.69 14.30
CA ARG A 79 5.01 -34.80 15.69
C ARG A 79 6.22 -34.90 16.62
N ARG A 80 6.04 -34.51 17.86
CA ARG A 80 7.03 -34.78 18.91
C ARG A 80 7.09 -36.31 19.13
N LEU A 81 8.29 -36.84 19.33
CA LEU A 81 8.48 -38.21 19.79
C LEU A 81 7.90 -38.34 21.20
N ALA A 82 7.23 -39.46 21.47
CA ALA A 82 6.80 -39.79 22.82
C ALA A 82 8.01 -40.16 23.69
N ASP A 83 7.86 -40.10 25.01
CA ASP A 83 8.97 -40.29 25.95
C ASP A 83 9.55 -41.73 25.90
N ASP A 84 8.76 -42.69 25.44
CA ASP A 84 9.12 -44.09 25.22
C ASP A 84 9.71 -44.37 23.82
N GLU A 85 9.65 -43.41 22.90
CA GLU A 85 10.17 -43.55 21.54
C GLU A 85 11.61 -43.04 21.42
N GLN A 86 12.53 -43.93 21.04
CA GLN A 86 13.93 -43.56 20.81
C GLN A 86 14.18 -43.18 19.35
N VAL A 87 15.03 -42.16 19.14
CA VAL A 87 15.43 -41.68 17.81
C VAL A 87 16.01 -42.80 16.93
N THR A 88 16.73 -43.73 17.54
CA THR A 88 17.34 -44.90 16.88
C THR A 88 16.34 -45.87 16.27
N ASN A 89 15.05 -45.77 16.63
CA ASN A 89 13.99 -46.64 16.13
C ASN A 89 13.43 -46.19 14.78
N PHE A 90 13.90 -45.06 14.25
CA PHE A 90 13.41 -44.47 13.01
C PHE A 90 14.56 -44.14 12.07
N ASP A 91 14.27 -44.18 10.77
CA ASP A 91 15.22 -43.74 9.76
C ASP A 91 15.64 -42.29 10.01
N HIS A 92 16.95 -42.03 9.94
CA HIS A 92 17.52 -40.71 10.25
C HIS A 92 16.90 -39.58 9.39
N GLU A 93 16.47 -39.87 8.17
CA GLU A 93 15.83 -38.90 7.27
C GLU A 93 14.44 -38.45 7.76
N LEU A 94 13.78 -39.27 8.57
CA LEU A 94 12.46 -38.98 9.15
C LEU A 94 12.54 -38.19 10.45
N ILE A 95 13.74 -37.98 10.98
CA ILE A 95 13.97 -37.24 12.22
C ILE A 95 14.40 -35.82 11.90
N VAL A 96 13.65 -34.86 12.42
CA VAL A 96 13.93 -33.42 12.30
C VAL A 96 14.08 -32.83 13.70
N TYR A 97 15.07 -31.96 13.89
CA TYR A 97 15.31 -31.31 15.18
C TYR A 97 14.71 -29.91 15.21
N ASP A 98 13.90 -29.65 16.24
CA ASP A 98 13.42 -28.33 16.61
C ASP A 98 14.19 -27.87 17.85
N GLY A 99 15.30 -27.16 17.61
CA GLY A 99 16.32 -26.93 18.64
C GLY A 99 16.97 -28.25 19.09
N LYS A 100 16.76 -28.63 20.36
CA LYS A 100 17.26 -29.90 20.92
C LYS A 100 16.20 -31.02 20.93
N THR A 101 14.98 -30.73 20.53
CA THR A 101 13.86 -31.68 20.61
C THR A 101 13.70 -32.42 19.28
N PRO A 102 13.88 -33.76 19.25
CA PRO A 102 13.67 -34.53 18.04
C PRO A 102 12.16 -34.65 17.73
N ARG A 103 11.81 -34.55 16.45
CA ARG A 103 10.46 -34.67 15.92
C ARG A 103 10.45 -35.66 14.77
N LEU A 104 9.45 -36.54 14.74
CA LEU A 104 9.26 -37.52 13.68
C LEU A 104 8.37 -36.95 12.57
N VAL A 105 8.81 -37.07 11.33
CA VAL A 105 8.00 -36.78 10.14
C VAL A 105 6.94 -37.86 10.01
N THR A 106 5.68 -37.45 10.10
CA THR A 106 4.53 -38.38 10.02
C THR A 106 3.83 -38.32 8.68
N HIS A 107 3.81 -37.14 8.04
CA HIS A 107 3.14 -36.98 6.76
C HIS A 107 3.95 -36.14 5.77
N VAL A 108 3.82 -36.50 4.50
CA VAL A 108 4.34 -35.73 3.36
C VAL A 108 3.24 -35.51 2.32
N PRO A 109 3.32 -34.42 1.54
CA PRO A 109 2.40 -34.18 0.43
C PRO A 109 2.48 -35.27 -0.63
N VAL A 110 1.33 -35.64 -1.18
CA VAL A 110 1.17 -36.50 -2.37
C VAL A 110 0.52 -35.80 -3.55
N ALA A 111 -0.04 -34.62 -3.31
CA ALA A 111 -0.57 -33.78 -4.37
C ALA A 111 -0.36 -32.32 -3.99
N TYR A 112 -0.05 -31.53 -5.00
CA TYR A 112 0.13 -30.09 -4.91
C TYR A 112 -0.87 -29.38 -5.80
N ASP A 113 -1.24 -28.17 -5.40
CA ASP A 113 -1.97 -27.23 -6.24
C ASP A 113 -1.30 -25.85 -6.14
N GLY A 114 -1.83 -24.89 -6.89
CA GLY A 114 -1.31 -23.54 -6.98
C GLY A 114 -1.55 -22.97 -8.37
N LEU A 115 -0.73 -21.98 -8.73
CA LEU A 115 -0.79 -21.35 -10.05
C LEU A 115 -0.33 -22.34 -11.14
N ARG A 116 -1.16 -22.52 -12.17
CA ARG A 116 -0.96 -23.43 -13.31
C ARG A 116 -1.04 -22.69 -14.65
N LEU A 117 -0.74 -23.43 -15.72
CA LEU A 117 -0.84 -22.97 -17.11
C LEU A 117 -2.28 -22.53 -17.42
N GLY A 118 -2.44 -21.32 -17.97
CA GLY A 118 -3.72 -20.76 -18.42
C GLY A 118 -4.63 -20.21 -17.32
N ASP A 119 -4.24 -20.28 -16.04
CA ASP A 119 -5.08 -19.79 -14.94
C ASP A 119 -5.39 -18.28 -15.07
N ARG A 120 -6.63 -17.91 -14.79
CA ARG A 120 -7.08 -16.52 -14.67
C ARG A 120 -7.33 -16.20 -13.20
N VAL A 121 -6.48 -15.38 -12.61
CA VAL A 121 -6.57 -15.08 -11.17
C VAL A 121 -7.19 -13.71 -10.96
N VAL A 122 -8.21 -13.60 -10.13
CA VAL A 122 -8.95 -12.36 -9.86
C VAL A 122 -8.88 -12.00 -8.37
N SER A 123 -8.57 -10.75 -8.06
CA SER A 123 -8.52 -10.25 -6.68
C SER A 123 -8.80 -8.74 -6.59
N ILE A 124 -8.78 -8.21 -5.37
CA ILE A 124 -8.93 -6.77 -5.11
C ILE A 124 -7.58 -6.07 -5.25
N LEU A 125 -7.57 -4.89 -5.87
CA LEU A 125 -6.39 -4.03 -5.96
C LEU A 125 -6.11 -3.30 -4.64
N GLY A 126 -4.81 -3.26 -4.29
CA GLY A 126 -4.30 -2.47 -3.17
C GLY A 126 -4.24 -3.24 -1.84
N GLY A 127 -3.88 -2.52 -0.79
CA GLY A 127 -3.70 -3.10 0.54
C GLY A 127 -2.55 -4.10 0.60
N SER A 128 -2.65 -5.07 1.50
CA SER A 128 -1.67 -6.15 1.67
C SER A 128 -1.68 -7.18 0.52
N GLY A 129 -2.76 -7.25 -0.26
CA GLY A 129 -2.88 -8.21 -1.38
C GLY A 129 -2.06 -7.84 -2.61
N GLY A 130 -1.61 -6.58 -2.72
CA GLY A 130 -0.79 -6.13 -3.84
C GLY A 130 0.51 -6.92 -4.00
N THR A 131 1.19 -7.26 -2.92
CA THR A 131 2.43 -8.06 -2.98
C THR A 131 2.18 -9.49 -3.45
N PHE A 132 1.02 -10.05 -3.10
CA PHE A 132 0.66 -11.40 -3.54
C PHE A 132 0.33 -11.43 -5.03
N LEU A 133 -0.43 -10.45 -5.52
CA LEU A 133 -0.68 -10.28 -6.97
C LEU A 133 0.60 -10.00 -7.75
N HIS A 134 1.53 -9.23 -7.18
CA HIS A 134 2.85 -9.03 -7.78
C HIS A 134 3.60 -10.36 -7.97
N ALA A 135 3.64 -11.21 -6.94
CA ALA A 135 4.30 -12.50 -6.99
C ALA A 135 3.65 -13.44 -8.01
N LEU A 136 2.32 -13.54 -8.01
CA LEU A 136 1.55 -14.34 -8.97
C LEU A 136 1.83 -13.89 -10.41
N SER A 137 1.75 -12.59 -10.67
CA SER A 137 1.98 -11.99 -12.00
C SER A 137 3.41 -12.23 -12.48
N ASN A 138 4.40 -12.04 -11.59
CA ASN A 138 5.79 -12.26 -11.92
C ASN A 138 6.11 -13.73 -12.20
N ILE A 139 5.55 -14.67 -11.46
CA ILE A 139 5.76 -16.11 -11.71
C ILE A 139 5.01 -16.59 -12.95
N GLY A 140 3.77 -16.13 -13.16
CA GLY A 140 3.00 -16.43 -14.38
C GLY A 140 3.77 -16.08 -15.65
N GLU A 141 4.40 -14.89 -15.66
CA GLU A 141 5.24 -14.43 -16.76
C GLU A 141 6.56 -15.20 -16.84
N ARG A 142 7.33 -15.31 -15.74
CA ARG A 142 8.66 -15.95 -15.74
C ARG A 142 8.63 -17.43 -16.14
N LYS A 143 7.60 -18.16 -15.71
CA LYS A 143 7.43 -19.57 -16.04
C LYS A 143 6.66 -19.78 -17.35
N SER A 144 6.34 -18.70 -18.09
CA SER A 144 5.54 -18.76 -19.32
C SER A 144 4.24 -19.55 -19.15
N LEU A 145 3.59 -19.41 -17.99
CA LEU A 145 2.37 -20.16 -17.68
C LEU A 145 1.16 -19.66 -18.46
N GLY A 146 1.26 -18.59 -19.25
CA GLY A 146 0.09 -17.98 -19.90
C GLY A 146 -1.04 -17.59 -18.91
N SER A 147 -0.74 -17.54 -17.62
CA SER A 147 -1.71 -17.16 -16.59
C SER A 147 -1.86 -15.65 -16.58
N THR A 148 -3.10 -15.18 -16.43
CA THR A 148 -3.40 -13.75 -16.42
C THR A 148 -3.94 -13.36 -15.06
N ILE A 149 -3.28 -12.38 -14.44
CA ILE A 149 -3.66 -11.89 -13.12
C ILE A 149 -4.45 -10.61 -13.29
N PHE A 150 -5.56 -10.52 -12.59
CA PHE A 150 -6.54 -9.45 -12.69
C PHE A 150 -6.80 -8.87 -11.30
N GLY A 151 -6.98 -7.55 -11.26
CA GLY A 151 -7.34 -6.82 -10.07
C GLY A 151 -8.54 -5.92 -10.30
N THR A 152 -9.44 -5.81 -9.33
CA THR A 152 -10.55 -4.84 -9.35
C THR A 152 -10.49 -3.89 -8.15
N PRO A 153 -10.89 -2.61 -8.26
CA PRO A 153 -10.96 -1.70 -7.12
C PRO A 153 -11.97 -2.16 -6.04
N PRO A 154 -11.71 -1.91 -4.74
CA PRO A 154 -12.61 -2.33 -3.66
C PRO A 154 -14.07 -1.87 -3.81
N PHE A 155 -14.28 -0.65 -4.31
CA PHE A 155 -15.63 -0.09 -4.45
C PHE A 155 -16.48 -0.83 -5.50
N VAL A 156 -15.85 -1.47 -6.49
CA VAL A 156 -16.56 -2.27 -7.49
C VAL A 156 -17.09 -3.54 -6.82
N LEU A 157 -16.25 -4.20 -6.03
CA LEU A 157 -16.66 -5.36 -5.27
C LEU A 157 -17.73 -5.00 -4.21
N ASP A 158 -17.64 -3.84 -3.57
CA ASP A 158 -18.68 -3.35 -2.66
C ASP A 158 -20.05 -3.16 -3.35
N GLN A 159 -20.07 -2.77 -4.63
CA GLN A 159 -21.30 -2.66 -5.42
C GLN A 159 -21.87 -4.02 -5.83
N ALA A 160 -21.01 -5.02 -6.03
CA ALA A 160 -21.42 -6.40 -6.32
C ALA A 160 -21.85 -7.19 -5.06
N ARG A 161 -21.60 -6.63 -3.86
CA ARG A 161 -21.83 -7.28 -2.55
C ARG A 161 -23.17 -7.08 -1.84
N PRO A 162 -24.19 -6.31 -2.26
CA PRO A 162 -25.18 -5.75 -1.33
C PRO A 162 -25.93 -6.76 -0.45
N ASN A 163 -26.02 -8.04 -0.85
CA ASN A 163 -26.58 -9.14 -0.06
C ASN A 163 -25.63 -10.34 0.19
N ARG A 164 -24.32 -10.20 -0.05
CA ARG A 164 -23.34 -11.30 0.03
C ARG A 164 -22.43 -11.18 1.24
N ASP A 165 -22.06 -12.32 1.82
CA ASP A 165 -21.12 -12.39 2.93
C ASP A 165 -19.70 -12.04 2.48
N LYS A 166 -19.03 -11.14 3.21
CA LYS A 166 -17.62 -10.78 2.99
C LYS A 166 -16.68 -11.98 3.13
N ASP A 167 -17.08 -13.02 3.85
CA ASP A 167 -16.31 -14.25 3.98
C ASP A 167 -16.36 -15.14 2.72
N GLN A 168 -17.14 -14.75 1.70
CA GLN A 168 -17.23 -15.40 0.38
C GLN A 168 -16.72 -14.50 -0.76
N ASP A 169 -15.92 -13.47 -0.45
CA ASP A 169 -15.38 -12.53 -1.44
C ASP A 169 -14.59 -13.22 -2.56
N ASN A 170 -13.88 -14.30 -2.25
CA ASN A 170 -13.16 -15.10 -3.25
C ASN A 170 -14.10 -15.69 -4.31
N ARG A 171 -15.29 -16.18 -3.93
CA ARG A 171 -16.29 -16.69 -4.88
C ARG A 171 -17.00 -15.56 -5.62
N THR A 172 -17.35 -14.49 -4.90
CA THR A 172 -17.97 -13.29 -5.47
C THR A 172 -17.11 -12.70 -6.59
N LEU A 173 -15.78 -12.69 -6.43
CA LEU A 173 -14.84 -12.21 -7.45
C LEU A 173 -14.85 -13.08 -8.72
N ILE A 174 -14.98 -14.40 -8.61
CA ILE A 174 -15.08 -15.30 -9.76
C ILE A 174 -16.37 -15.00 -10.53
N GLU A 175 -17.49 -14.92 -9.83
CA GLU A 175 -18.80 -14.62 -10.43
C GLU A 175 -18.79 -13.27 -11.13
N LEU A 176 -18.28 -12.23 -10.45
CA LEU A 176 -18.17 -10.89 -11.03
C LEU A 176 -17.29 -10.86 -12.28
N PHE A 177 -16.20 -11.62 -12.31
CA PHE A 177 -15.33 -11.71 -13.49
C PHE A 177 -15.98 -12.47 -14.65
N LYS A 178 -16.81 -13.47 -14.37
CA LYS A 178 -17.58 -14.19 -15.39
C LYS A 178 -18.67 -13.30 -16.00
N GLU A 179 -19.33 -12.49 -15.18
CA GLU A 179 -20.42 -11.59 -15.61
C GLU A 179 -19.90 -10.34 -16.34
N ASP A 180 -18.90 -9.67 -15.77
CA ASP A 180 -18.37 -8.42 -16.30
C ASP A 180 -16.83 -8.35 -16.17
N PRO A 181 -16.09 -9.00 -17.09
CA PRO A 181 -14.63 -9.02 -17.05
C PRO A 181 -14.00 -7.63 -17.28
N GLU A 182 -14.73 -6.65 -17.83
CA GLU A 182 -14.22 -5.30 -18.06
C GLU A 182 -13.98 -4.51 -16.77
N LEU A 183 -14.58 -4.94 -15.66
CA LEU A 183 -14.36 -4.36 -14.33
C LEU A 183 -12.99 -4.69 -13.74
N PHE A 184 -12.22 -5.54 -14.42
CA PHE A 184 -10.93 -6.02 -13.96
C PHE A 184 -9.78 -5.51 -14.84
N TYR A 185 -8.68 -5.17 -14.17
CA TYR A 185 -7.46 -4.67 -14.79
C TYR A 185 -6.39 -5.76 -14.75
N VAL A 186 -5.69 -5.96 -15.85
CA VAL A 186 -4.54 -6.87 -15.88
C VAL A 186 -3.45 -6.32 -14.96
N VAL A 187 -2.95 -7.16 -14.06
CA VAL A 187 -1.80 -6.89 -13.22
C VAL A 187 -0.56 -7.39 -13.96
N GLY A 188 0.03 -6.52 -14.78
CA GLY A 188 1.20 -6.82 -15.59
C GLY A 188 2.49 -6.15 -15.08
N PRO A 189 3.54 -6.07 -15.92
CA PRO A 189 4.79 -5.40 -15.59
C PRO A 189 4.59 -3.96 -15.09
N ARG A 190 3.65 -3.19 -15.67
CA ARG A 190 3.32 -1.82 -15.24
C ARG A 190 2.85 -1.80 -13.79
N GLU A 191 1.82 -2.58 -13.46
CA GLU A 191 1.22 -2.62 -12.13
C GLU A 191 2.24 -3.11 -11.10
N ARG A 192 3.08 -4.08 -11.48
CA ARG A 192 4.17 -4.57 -10.62
C ARG A 192 5.15 -3.45 -10.24
N ARG A 193 5.49 -2.53 -11.15
CA ARG A 193 6.36 -1.38 -10.85
C ARG A 193 5.68 -0.41 -9.87
N VAL A 194 4.39 -0.14 -10.04
CA VAL A 194 3.61 0.69 -9.12
C VAL A 194 3.53 0.06 -7.72
N ILE A 195 3.33 -1.26 -7.63
CA ILE A 195 3.34 -2.00 -6.36
C ILE A 195 4.71 -1.89 -5.69
N ARG A 196 5.82 -2.00 -6.43
CA ARG A 196 7.18 -1.81 -5.88
C ARG A 196 7.37 -0.41 -5.30
N VAL A 197 6.91 0.64 -5.98
CA VAL A 197 6.97 2.02 -5.46
C VAL A 197 6.24 2.14 -4.12
N ARG A 198 5.05 1.54 -4.02
CA ARG A 198 4.27 1.53 -2.78
C ARG A 198 5.01 0.82 -1.63
N GLU A 199 5.55 -0.37 -1.88
CA GLU A 199 6.27 -1.14 -0.86
C GLU A 199 7.57 -0.45 -0.42
N ALA A 200 8.35 0.11 -1.35
CA ALA A 200 9.54 0.91 -1.04
C ALA A 200 9.19 2.12 -0.16
N LEU A 201 8.09 2.82 -0.48
CA LEU A 201 7.61 3.94 0.33
C LEU A 201 7.16 3.52 1.74
N ILE A 202 6.47 2.39 1.87
CA ILE A 202 6.07 1.85 3.17
C ILE A 202 7.31 1.48 3.99
N TYR A 203 8.30 0.84 3.37
CA TYR A 203 9.55 0.48 4.03
C TYR A 203 10.30 1.72 4.52
N ARG A 204 10.50 2.72 3.67
CA ARG A 204 11.12 3.99 4.07
C ARG A 204 10.39 4.70 5.21
N LYS A 205 9.05 4.68 5.23
CA LYS A 205 8.28 5.23 6.36
C LYS A 205 8.54 4.48 7.68
N LYS A 206 8.78 3.15 7.64
CA LYS A 206 9.19 2.39 8.82
C LYS A 206 10.58 2.77 9.27
N CYS A 207 11.56 2.83 8.36
CA CYS A 207 12.93 3.26 8.67
C CYS A 207 12.95 4.66 9.31
N GLN A 208 12.16 5.60 8.77
CA GLN A 208 12.00 6.93 9.35
C GLN A 208 11.40 6.88 10.77
N GLY A 209 10.40 6.03 10.99
CA GLY A 209 9.79 5.80 12.30
C GLY A 209 10.78 5.23 13.32
N ASP A 210 11.58 4.25 12.90
CA ASP A 210 12.62 3.63 13.74
C ASP A 210 13.70 4.66 14.12
N ARG A 211 14.16 5.47 13.16
CA ARG A 211 15.11 6.56 13.42
C ARG A 211 14.55 7.59 14.41
N ILE A 212 13.31 8.05 14.20
CA ILE A 212 12.66 9.03 15.09
C ILE A 212 12.53 8.45 16.50
N THR A 213 12.09 7.20 16.62
CA THR A 213 11.92 6.51 17.91
C THR A 213 13.26 6.36 18.63
N CYS A 214 14.32 5.99 17.91
CA CYS A 214 15.68 5.91 18.46
C CYS A 214 16.15 7.28 18.96
N SER A 215 16.00 8.33 18.15
CA SER A 215 16.36 9.71 18.51
C SER A 215 15.65 10.18 19.79
N GLN A 216 14.36 9.87 19.92
CA GLN A 216 13.56 10.21 21.11
C GLN A 216 14.00 9.44 22.35
N ARG A 217 14.31 8.14 22.22
CA ARG A 217 14.85 7.32 23.32
C ARG A 217 16.21 7.83 23.79
N LEU A 218 17.08 8.21 22.86
CA LEU A 218 18.38 8.81 23.19
C LEU A 218 18.20 10.11 23.97
N ARG A 219 17.28 10.97 23.52
CA ARG A 219 16.95 12.22 24.21
C ARG A 219 16.46 11.97 25.64
N GLN A 220 15.50 11.08 25.81
CA GLN A 220 14.97 10.73 27.13
C GLN A 220 16.03 10.11 28.05
N ARG A 221 16.92 9.26 27.51
CA ARG A 221 18.03 8.68 28.27
C ARG A 221 19.00 9.76 28.72
N TYR A 222 19.35 10.69 27.83
CA TYR A 222 20.24 11.80 28.13
C TYR A 222 19.63 12.72 29.20
N GLU A 223 18.40 13.19 29.00
CA GLU A 223 17.67 14.01 29.97
C GLU A 223 17.61 13.35 31.34
N ARG A 224 17.30 12.04 31.41
CA ARG A 224 17.31 11.29 32.68
C ARG A 224 18.69 11.19 33.30
N SER A 225 19.74 11.00 32.50
CA SER A 225 21.11 10.89 33.03
C SER A 225 21.58 12.16 33.72
N LEU A 226 21.11 13.34 33.28
CA LEU A 226 21.40 14.62 33.92
C LEU A 226 20.84 14.71 35.35
N PHE A 227 19.69 14.09 35.63
CA PHE A 227 19.13 14.04 36.99
C PHE A 227 19.77 12.98 37.89
N LEU A 228 20.64 12.13 37.35
CA LEU A 228 21.31 11.04 38.07
C LEU A 228 22.80 11.33 38.33
N THR A 229 23.31 12.51 37.94
CA THR A 229 24.68 12.92 38.27
C THR A 229 24.77 13.32 39.74
N GLU A 230 25.81 12.88 40.45
CA GLU A 230 26.01 13.16 41.89
C GLU A 230 26.07 14.66 42.21
N GLU A 231 26.55 15.48 41.26
CA GLU A 231 26.63 16.94 41.40
C GLU A 231 25.28 17.65 41.16
N GLY A 232 24.25 16.93 40.68
CA GLY A 232 22.92 17.49 40.39
C GLY A 232 22.91 18.65 39.39
N GLY A 233 24.01 18.85 38.65
CA GLY A 233 24.28 20.04 37.86
C GLY A 233 23.67 19.97 36.46
N TYR A 234 23.11 21.09 36.01
CA TYR A 234 22.86 21.33 34.58
C TYR A 234 24.20 21.23 33.82
N PRO A 235 24.25 20.60 32.63
CA PRO A 235 25.47 20.56 31.84
C PRO A 235 25.90 21.99 31.46
N GLU A 236 27.20 22.23 31.32
CA GLU A 236 27.69 23.48 30.74
C GLU A 236 27.10 23.65 29.33
N GLY A 237 26.36 24.74 29.10
CA GLY A 237 25.61 24.99 27.87
C GLY A 237 24.14 24.62 27.98
N THR A 238 23.55 24.08 26.90
CA THR A 238 22.15 23.64 26.88
C THR A 238 22.02 22.12 26.84
N ILE A 239 20.88 21.61 27.32
CA ILE A 239 20.51 20.19 27.17
C ILE A 239 20.58 19.74 25.71
N GLU A 240 20.29 20.65 24.76
CA GLU A 240 20.32 20.33 23.33
C GLU A 240 21.74 20.12 22.81
N ASP A 241 22.74 20.86 23.30
CA ASP A 241 24.15 20.72 22.86
C ASP A 241 24.71 19.35 23.25
N GLY A 242 24.49 18.94 24.49
CA GLY A 242 24.91 17.62 24.96
C GLY A 242 24.13 16.47 24.31
N TYR A 243 22.84 16.68 24.03
CA TYR A 243 22.06 15.74 23.24
C TYR A 243 22.60 15.59 21.81
N ASP A 244 22.96 16.70 21.15
CA ASP A 244 23.51 16.67 19.79
C ASP A 244 24.88 15.97 19.74
N ALA A 245 25.74 16.15 20.75
CA ALA A 245 26.99 15.40 20.89
C ALA A 245 26.73 13.89 21.06
N LEU A 246 25.79 13.50 21.92
CA LEU A 246 25.41 12.10 22.10
C LEU A 246 24.87 11.50 20.80
N LYS A 247 23.96 12.21 20.15
CA LYS A 247 23.35 11.84 18.86
C LYS A 247 24.40 11.67 17.76
N ALA A 248 25.41 12.54 17.71
CA ALA A 248 26.51 12.45 16.76
C ALA A 248 27.46 11.27 17.02
N SER A 249 27.50 10.75 18.25
CA SER A 249 28.35 9.62 18.62
C SER A 249 27.63 8.25 18.52
N ASP A 250 26.30 8.22 18.66
CA ASP A 250 25.51 6.98 18.74
C ASP A 250 25.55 6.13 17.46
N GLN A 251 26.05 4.90 17.58
CA GLN A 251 26.23 3.98 16.43
C GLN A 251 24.91 3.43 15.90
N THR A 252 23.92 3.22 16.78
CA THR A 252 22.60 2.69 16.37
C THR A 252 21.86 3.71 15.50
N LEU A 253 21.86 4.97 15.92
CA LEU A 253 21.24 6.06 15.18
C LEU A 253 21.94 6.27 13.83
N LYS A 254 23.28 6.22 13.79
CA LYS A 254 24.04 6.25 12.52
C LYS A 254 23.63 5.13 11.57
N LEU A 255 23.47 3.91 12.07
CA LEU A 255 23.00 2.77 11.26
C LEU A 255 21.57 2.98 10.75
N LEU A 256 20.67 3.51 11.58
CA LEU A 256 19.30 3.83 11.18
C LEU A 256 19.22 4.94 10.13
N VAL A 257 20.09 5.95 10.22
CA VAL A 257 20.23 6.99 9.19
C VAL A 257 20.66 6.38 7.86
N ARG A 258 21.70 5.54 7.84
CA ARG A 258 22.15 4.84 6.61
C ARG A 258 21.09 3.92 6.02
N THR A 259 20.33 3.24 6.88
CA THR A 259 19.19 2.41 6.46
C THR A 259 18.09 3.26 5.82
N GLU A 260 17.75 4.43 6.39
CA GLU A 260 16.78 5.36 5.78
C GLU A 260 17.29 5.92 4.43
N GLU A 261 18.58 6.23 4.32
CA GLU A 261 19.22 6.66 3.06
C GLU A 261 19.11 5.57 1.98
N SER A 262 19.46 4.33 2.33
CA SER A 262 19.31 3.18 1.42
C SER A 262 17.85 3.00 0.96
N ALA A 263 16.88 3.19 1.86
CA ALA A 263 15.47 3.14 1.51
C ALA A 263 15.03 4.32 0.60
N ASN A 264 15.66 5.49 0.72
CA ASN A 264 15.42 6.60 -0.21
C ASN A 264 15.95 6.27 -1.62
N ASP A 265 17.12 5.62 -1.72
CA ASP A 265 17.68 5.18 -3.00
C ASP A 265 16.81 4.11 -3.67
N GLU A 266 16.27 3.17 -2.89
CA GLU A 266 15.30 2.18 -3.39
C GLU A 266 14.04 2.84 -3.93
N ILE A 267 13.51 3.86 -3.26
CA ILE A 267 12.38 4.65 -3.78
C ILE A 267 12.75 5.31 -5.10
N ALA A 268 13.93 5.95 -5.18
CA ALA A 268 14.37 6.63 -6.39
C ALA A 268 14.46 5.67 -7.58
N LYS A 269 15.03 4.48 -7.37
CA LYS A 269 15.09 3.40 -8.36
C LYS A 269 13.68 2.94 -8.77
N ALA A 270 12.81 2.65 -7.80
CA ALA A 270 11.46 2.15 -8.08
C ALA A 270 10.61 3.18 -8.84
N VAL A 271 10.68 4.46 -8.47
CA VAL A 271 9.95 5.54 -9.13
C VAL A 271 10.44 5.74 -10.57
N ALA A 272 11.75 5.61 -10.81
CA ALA A 272 12.33 5.76 -12.14
C ALA A 272 11.79 4.75 -13.16
N GLU A 273 11.32 3.58 -12.72
CA GLU A 273 10.74 2.56 -13.59
C GLU A 273 9.30 2.88 -14.04
N VAL A 274 8.59 3.78 -13.36
CA VAL A 274 7.17 4.07 -13.63
C VAL A 274 7.04 5.19 -14.67
N PRO A 275 6.25 5.01 -15.76
CA PRO A 275 6.15 6.00 -16.84
C PRO A 275 5.78 7.42 -16.38
N VAL A 276 4.88 7.56 -15.40
CA VAL A 276 4.46 8.86 -14.86
C VAL A 276 5.59 9.65 -14.20
N TRP A 277 6.71 9.02 -13.85
CA TRP A 277 7.87 9.74 -13.34
C TRP A 277 8.43 10.74 -14.35
N SER A 278 8.32 10.44 -15.65
CA SER A 278 8.76 11.33 -16.73
C SER A 278 8.15 12.72 -16.67
N ILE A 279 6.91 12.85 -16.17
CA ILE A 279 6.23 14.15 -16.00
C ILE A 279 6.42 14.74 -14.60
N LEU A 280 6.54 13.90 -13.57
CA LEU A 280 6.66 14.37 -12.18
C LEU A 280 8.06 14.90 -11.87
N LYS A 281 9.11 14.34 -12.49
CA LYS A 281 10.50 14.77 -12.28
C LYS A 281 10.77 16.20 -12.76
N GLU A 282 10.02 16.67 -13.74
CA GLU A 282 10.12 18.03 -14.29
C GLU A 282 9.51 19.08 -13.34
N ILE A 283 8.74 18.65 -12.34
CA ILE A 283 8.13 19.57 -11.37
C ILE A 283 9.13 19.92 -10.28
N ILE A 284 9.63 21.15 -10.31
CA ILE A 284 10.52 21.68 -9.27
C ILE A 284 9.89 21.53 -7.89
N GLY A 285 10.57 20.77 -7.02
CA GLY A 285 10.09 20.44 -5.66
C GLY A 285 9.47 19.05 -5.53
N CYS A 286 9.20 18.36 -6.64
CA CYS A 286 8.65 17.01 -6.64
C CYS A 286 9.77 15.95 -6.72
N GLY A 287 10.49 15.77 -5.60
CA GLY A 287 11.50 14.71 -5.49
C GLY A 287 10.88 13.29 -5.48
N PRO A 288 11.71 12.23 -5.63
CA PRO A 288 11.23 10.84 -5.73
C PRO A 288 10.31 10.41 -4.60
N THR A 289 10.56 10.81 -3.35
CA THR A 289 9.72 10.46 -2.20
C THR A 289 8.32 11.07 -2.26
N ILE A 290 8.21 12.32 -2.72
CA ILE A 290 6.92 13.00 -2.90
C ILE A 290 6.17 12.35 -4.06
N ALA A 291 6.86 12.12 -5.19
CA ALA A 291 6.29 11.43 -6.34
C ALA A 291 5.81 10.02 -5.98
N ALA A 292 6.60 9.25 -5.24
CA ALA A 292 6.24 7.91 -4.78
C ALA A 292 4.93 7.90 -4.00
N GLY A 293 4.69 8.88 -3.13
CA GLY A 293 3.43 8.95 -2.38
C GLY A 293 2.22 9.29 -3.25
N ILE A 294 2.39 10.14 -4.27
CA ILE A 294 1.35 10.42 -5.27
C ILE A 294 1.07 9.15 -6.11
N ILE A 295 2.12 8.51 -6.62
CA ILE A 295 2.06 7.30 -7.45
C ILE A 295 1.41 6.14 -6.68
N ALA A 296 1.88 5.86 -5.47
CA ALA A 296 1.38 4.76 -4.65
C ALA A 296 -0.09 4.96 -4.23
N ALA A 297 -0.51 6.21 -4.00
CA ALA A 297 -1.89 6.53 -3.66
C ALA A 297 -2.82 6.37 -4.87
N VAL A 298 -2.46 6.97 -6.01
CA VAL A 298 -3.27 6.94 -7.23
C VAL A 298 -3.29 5.55 -7.87
N GLY A 299 -2.17 4.84 -7.87
CA GLY A 299 -2.03 3.54 -8.52
C GLY A 299 -2.23 3.66 -10.02
N ASP A 300 -3.28 3.04 -10.55
CA ASP A 300 -3.73 3.25 -11.92
C ASP A 300 -4.70 4.44 -11.99
N ILE A 301 -4.33 5.48 -12.75
CA ILE A 301 -5.18 6.65 -12.97
C ILE A 301 -6.51 6.30 -13.67
N ARG A 302 -6.53 5.24 -14.49
CA ARG A 302 -7.71 4.81 -15.26
C ARG A 302 -8.84 4.27 -14.38
N ARG A 303 -8.52 3.80 -13.16
CA ARG A 303 -9.54 3.36 -12.19
C ARG A 303 -10.52 4.47 -11.78
N PHE A 304 -10.17 5.72 -12.07
CA PHE A 304 -11.01 6.89 -11.81
C PHE A 304 -11.86 7.28 -13.02
N GLN A 305 -11.78 6.57 -14.15
CA GLN A 305 -12.70 6.69 -15.29
C GLN A 305 -13.94 5.81 -15.03
N ARG A 306 -15.09 6.21 -15.57
CA ARG A 306 -16.36 5.47 -15.51
C ARG A 306 -16.90 5.32 -16.94
N PRO A 307 -17.75 4.31 -17.18
CA PRO A 307 -18.54 4.24 -18.42
C PRO A 307 -19.29 5.57 -18.65
N GLY A 308 -19.27 6.07 -19.88
CA GLY A 308 -19.90 7.35 -20.25
C GLY A 308 -19.12 8.62 -19.88
N ASP A 309 -17.83 8.50 -19.56
CA ASP A 309 -16.96 9.69 -19.39
C ASP A 309 -16.46 10.28 -20.72
N ASP A 310 -16.64 9.60 -21.86
CA ASP A 310 -16.24 10.04 -23.22
C ASP A 310 -14.81 10.61 -23.33
N GLY A 311 -13.89 10.13 -22.49
CA GLY A 311 -12.52 10.64 -22.43
C GLY A 311 -12.39 12.03 -21.76
N ASP A 312 -13.44 12.57 -21.13
CA ASP A 312 -13.38 13.83 -20.39
C ASP A 312 -12.54 13.69 -19.11
N TRP A 313 -11.27 14.03 -19.24
CA TRP A 313 -10.30 14.05 -18.13
C TRP A 313 -10.76 14.90 -16.93
N ARG A 314 -11.67 15.87 -17.11
CA ARG A 314 -12.16 16.72 -16.03
C ARG A 314 -12.98 15.93 -15.02
N ARG A 315 -13.78 14.96 -15.48
CA ARG A 315 -14.56 14.06 -14.60
C ARG A 315 -13.62 13.17 -13.79
N THR A 316 -12.62 12.59 -14.44
CA THR A 316 -11.56 11.82 -13.76
C THR A 316 -10.83 12.68 -12.73
N ALA A 317 -10.45 13.91 -13.10
CA ALA A 317 -9.77 14.83 -12.21
C ALA A 317 -10.61 15.17 -10.97
N ASN A 318 -11.93 15.33 -11.11
CA ASN A 318 -12.82 15.54 -9.96
C ASN A 318 -12.79 14.37 -8.98
N ARG A 319 -12.81 13.12 -9.48
CA ARG A 319 -12.74 11.92 -8.64
C ARG A 319 -11.36 11.74 -7.99
N VAL A 320 -10.29 12.04 -8.71
CA VAL A 320 -8.92 12.00 -8.15
C VAL A 320 -8.74 13.07 -7.08
N LYS A 321 -9.22 14.30 -7.31
CA LYS A 321 -9.24 15.36 -6.27
C LYS A 321 -10.06 14.95 -5.06
N ALA A 322 -11.20 14.29 -5.28
CA ALA A 322 -12.02 13.74 -4.21
C ALA A 322 -11.23 12.73 -3.38
N TYR A 323 -10.65 11.75 -4.05
CA TYR A 323 -9.85 10.68 -3.45
C TYR A 323 -8.58 11.17 -2.75
N LEU A 324 -7.90 12.20 -3.25
CA LEU A 324 -6.72 12.79 -2.60
C LEU A 324 -7.10 13.87 -1.57
N GLY A 325 -8.40 14.13 -1.38
CA GLY A 325 -8.93 15.13 -0.46
C GLY A 325 -8.65 16.58 -0.86
N VAL A 326 -8.13 16.87 -2.04
CA VAL A 326 -7.82 18.24 -2.49
C VAL A 326 -8.98 18.91 -3.25
N HIS A 327 -10.18 18.33 -3.16
CA HIS A 327 -11.41 18.91 -3.67
C HIS A 327 -12.00 19.90 -2.67
N VAL A 328 -12.90 20.75 -3.18
CA VAL A 328 -13.73 21.63 -2.36
C VAL A 328 -15.10 20.98 -2.24
N LEU A 329 -15.61 20.81 -1.03
CA LEU A 329 -16.94 20.30 -0.73
C LEU A 329 -17.99 21.35 -1.15
N GLN A 330 -19.05 20.88 -1.79
CA GLN A 330 -20.31 21.62 -1.94
C GLN A 330 -21.21 21.21 -0.78
N GLY A 331 -21.35 22.05 0.26
CA GLY A 331 -22.25 21.81 1.38
C GLY A 331 -21.60 21.13 2.59
N GLY A 332 -21.94 21.57 3.81
CA GLY A 332 -21.57 20.89 5.06
C GLY A 332 -22.34 21.41 6.29
N GLN A 333 -22.85 20.49 7.12
CA GLN A 333 -23.87 20.71 8.17
C GLN A 333 -23.35 21.33 9.49
N HIS A 334 -22.05 21.65 9.62
CA HIS A 334 -21.43 21.90 10.94
C HIS A 334 -20.30 22.96 10.97
N ALA A 335 -20.49 24.12 10.33
CA ALA A 335 -19.71 25.32 10.62
C ALA A 335 -20.37 26.57 10.01
N ASP A 336 -20.29 27.72 10.70
CA ASP A 336 -20.63 29.06 10.18
C ASP A 336 -19.68 29.52 9.07
N VAL A 337 -19.77 28.83 7.93
CA VAL A 337 -19.15 29.12 6.66
C VAL A 337 -20.24 28.83 5.63
N PRO A 338 -20.37 29.63 4.55
CA PRO A 338 -21.23 29.26 3.44
C PRO A 338 -20.99 27.78 3.08
N PRO A 339 -22.04 26.94 3.09
CA PRO A 339 -21.92 25.47 3.02
C PRO A 339 -21.03 25.00 1.87
N ASP A 340 -20.93 25.79 0.81
CA ASP A 340 -20.52 25.48 -0.54
C ASP A 340 -19.01 25.51 -0.84
N LYS A 341 -18.09 25.81 0.11
CA LYS A 341 -16.67 26.06 -0.24
C LYS A 341 -15.58 25.64 0.77
N GLN A 342 -15.64 24.45 1.38
CA GLN A 342 -14.59 23.97 2.32
C GLN A 342 -13.75 22.80 1.77
N PHE A 343 -12.45 22.77 2.08
CA PHE A 343 -11.63 21.58 1.87
C PHE A 343 -11.95 20.53 2.96
N PRO A 344 -11.99 19.23 2.61
CA PRO A 344 -12.28 18.17 3.56
C PRO A 344 -11.22 18.15 4.67
N ARG A 345 -11.69 17.93 5.91
CA ARG A 345 -10.86 17.80 7.10
C ARG A 345 -11.31 16.57 7.87
N LYS A 346 -10.35 15.76 8.31
CA LYS A 346 -10.64 14.63 9.19
C LYS A 346 -10.99 15.17 10.56
N ARG A 347 -12.10 14.69 11.12
CA ARG A 347 -12.48 14.93 12.52
C ARG A 347 -12.07 13.73 13.37
N ARG A 348 -11.76 13.98 14.63
CA ARG A 348 -11.44 12.90 15.59
C ARG A 348 -12.61 11.91 15.64
N GLY A 349 -12.31 10.62 15.56
CA GLY A 349 -13.32 9.55 15.57
C GLY A 349 -14.02 9.27 14.24
N LEU A 350 -13.79 10.07 13.18
CA LEU A 350 -14.35 9.82 11.86
C LEU A 350 -13.33 9.20 10.91
N VAL A 351 -13.80 8.22 10.13
CA VAL A 351 -13.04 7.63 9.02
C VAL A 351 -13.12 8.58 7.84
N ALA A 352 -11.96 8.94 7.27
CA ALA A 352 -11.91 9.73 6.04
C ALA A 352 -12.23 8.84 4.84
N ASN A 353 -13.04 9.33 3.90
CA ASN A 353 -13.32 8.68 2.62
C ASN A 353 -12.33 9.08 1.50
N TRP A 354 -11.19 9.68 1.87
CA TRP A 354 -10.09 10.06 0.98
C TRP A 354 -8.77 9.49 1.52
N ASP A 355 -7.76 9.35 0.65
CA ASP A 355 -6.42 8.92 1.02
C ASP A 355 -5.70 10.02 1.80
N GLU A 356 -5.71 9.88 3.13
CA GLU A 356 -5.03 10.78 4.05
C GLU A 356 -3.52 10.52 4.11
N THR A 357 -3.09 9.29 3.86
CA THR A 357 -1.80 8.79 4.34
C THR A 357 -0.65 8.89 3.35
N LEU A 358 -0.89 8.75 2.05
CA LEU A 358 0.16 8.75 1.04
C LEU A 358 0.01 9.99 0.16
N GLY A 359 -1.08 10.05 -0.60
CA GLY A 359 -1.31 11.04 -1.64
C GLY A 359 -1.54 12.43 -1.07
N ARG A 360 -2.48 12.61 -0.12
CA ARG A 360 -2.73 13.93 0.49
C ARG A 360 -1.49 14.47 1.20
N GLN A 361 -0.79 13.63 1.96
CA GLN A 361 0.42 14.02 2.68
C GLN A 361 1.52 14.45 1.70
N SER A 362 1.78 13.69 0.65
CA SER A 362 2.78 14.04 -0.37
C SER A 362 2.42 15.31 -1.13
N LEU A 363 1.14 15.52 -1.46
CA LEU A 363 0.66 16.78 -2.04
C LEU A 363 0.89 17.96 -1.10
N TYR A 364 0.62 17.80 0.19
CA TYR A 364 0.90 18.85 1.18
C TYR A 364 2.39 19.20 1.24
N GLN A 365 3.27 18.19 1.30
CA GLN A 365 4.72 18.38 1.26
C GLN A 365 5.19 19.04 -0.04
N LEU A 366 4.57 18.72 -1.17
CA LEU A 366 4.85 19.38 -2.45
C LEU A 366 4.49 20.87 -2.43
N ALA A 367 3.35 21.23 -1.86
CA ALA A 367 2.97 22.65 -1.71
C ALA A 367 3.93 23.41 -0.78
N ASP A 368 4.48 22.77 0.24
CA ASP A 368 5.55 23.34 1.06
C ASP A 368 6.80 23.62 0.21
N GLN A 369 7.20 22.69 -0.66
CA GLN A 369 8.34 22.89 -1.58
C GLN A 369 8.13 24.08 -2.52
N TRP A 370 6.93 24.30 -3.05
CA TRP A 370 6.63 25.48 -3.88
C TRP A 370 6.69 26.80 -3.11
N ASN A 371 6.38 26.77 -1.81
CA ASN A 371 6.55 27.94 -0.94
C ASN A 371 8.04 28.25 -0.71
N TYR A 372 8.89 27.23 -0.54
CA TYR A 372 10.34 27.39 -0.45
C TYR A 372 11.01 27.73 -1.79
N ARG A 373 10.38 27.37 -2.91
CA ARG A 373 10.88 27.57 -4.28
C ARG A 373 9.95 28.47 -5.08
N PRO A 374 9.81 29.74 -4.68
CA PRO A 374 8.78 30.61 -5.21
C PRO A 374 8.92 30.95 -6.69
N LYS A 375 10.13 30.79 -7.27
CA LYS A 375 10.41 31.09 -8.68
C LYS A 375 9.97 29.96 -9.62
N SER A 376 9.69 28.77 -9.11
CA SER A 376 9.15 27.66 -9.91
C SER A 376 7.75 27.98 -10.44
N ASP A 377 7.33 27.33 -11.54
CA ASP A 377 6.01 27.56 -12.15
C ASP A 377 4.86 27.44 -11.15
N TRP A 378 4.86 26.39 -10.33
CA TRP A 378 3.85 26.18 -9.29
C TRP A 378 4.07 27.06 -8.06
N GLY A 379 5.29 27.50 -7.77
CA GLY A 379 5.59 28.54 -6.78
C GLY A 379 5.03 29.90 -7.17
N GLN A 380 5.13 30.27 -8.44
CA GLN A 380 4.52 31.47 -9.00
C GLN A 380 2.99 31.36 -8.97
N LYS A 381 2.44 30.20 -9.34
CA LYS A 381 0.99 29.94 -9.23
C LYS A 381 0.47 30.07 -7.80
N LEU A 382 1.24 29.57 -6.82
CA LEU A 382 0.93 29.71 -5.40
C LEU A 382 0.91 31.19 -4.98
N ARG A 383 1.89 31.98 -5.43
CA ARG A 383 1.95 33.43 -5.18
C ARG A 383 0.79 34.18 -5.81
N GLU A 384 0.44 33.86 -7.05
CA GLU A 384 -0.73 34.42 -7.76
C GLU A 384 -2.02 34.17 -6.96
N TYR A 385 -2.23 32.94 -6.46
CA TYR A 385 -3.40 32.66 -5.63
C TYR A 385 -3.36 33.33 -4.26
N LYS A 386 -2.16 33.44 -3.66
CA LYS A 386 -1.98 34.16 -2.40
C LYS A 386 -2.35 35.64 -2.57
N GLN A 387 -1.87 36.29 -3.63
CA GLN A 387 -2.16 37.70 -3.92
C GLN A 387 -3.66 37.91 -4.15
N ARG A 388 -4.30 37.11 -5.01
CA ARG A 388 -5.76 37.20 -5.22
C ARG A 388 -6.58 37.06 -3.94
N LEU A 389 -6.12 36.24 -2.99
CA LEU A 389 -6.77 36.07 -1.70
C LEU A 389 -6.53 37.27 -0.78
N HIS A 390 -5.36 37.91 -0.83
CA HIS A 390 -5.12 39.18 -0.15
C HIS A 390 -6.01 40.29 -0.71
N ASP A 391 -6.11 40.41 -2.04
CA ASP A 391 -6.94 41.43 -2.68
C ASP A 391 -8.43 41.25 -2.34
N LYS A 392 -8.89 39.99 -2.28
CA LYS A 392 -10.27 39.65 -1.92
C LYS A 392 -10.57 39.82 -0.41
N HIS A 393 -9.56 39.62 0.44
CA HIS A 393 -9.69 39.62 1.89
C HIS A 393 -8.59 40.49 2.52
N PRO A 394 -8.68 41.83 2.38
CA PRO A 394 -7.61 42.74 2.80
C PRO A 394 -7.49 42.86 4.33
N THR A 395 -8.55 42.58 5.07
CA THR A 395 -8.60 42.71 6.53
C THR A 395 -8.80 41.37 7.23
N ILE A 396 -8.21 41.25 8.42
CA ILE A 396 -8.41 40.12 9.32
C ILE A 396 -9.80 40.25 9.95
N ILE A 397 -10.58 39.17 9.91
CA ILE A 397 -11.93 39.14 10.48
C ILE A 397 -11.94 38.18 11.67
N GLU A 398 -12.49 38.60 12.79
CA GLU A 398 -12.72 37.75 13.95
C GLU A 398 -14.09 37.09 13.85
N VAL A 399 -14.13 35.76 13.94
CA VAL A 399 -15.39 34.99 13.87
C VAL A 399 -15.50 34.13 15.12
N THR A 400 -16.57 34.31 15.88
CA THR A 400 -16.89 33.45 17.03
C THR A 400 -17.35 32.08 16.50
N GLY A 401 -16.61 31.02 16.83
CA GLY A 401 -16.99 29.66 16.47
C GLY A 401 -18.11 29.11 17.36
N ALA A 402 -18.75 28.02 16.92
CA ALA A 402 -19.81 27.33 17.66
C ALA A 402 -19.44 26.86 19.09
N ASN A 403 -18.16 26.85 19.43
CA ASN A 403 -17.65 26.55 20.78
C ASN A 403 -17.35 27.80 21.62
N GLY A 404 -17.84 28.97 21.21
CA GLY A 404 -17.62 30.26 21.87
C GLY A 404 -16.20 30.82 21.70
N ARG A 405 -15.31 30.15 20.96
CA ARG A 405 -13.93 30.64 20.75
C ARG A 405 -13.85 31.55 19.53
N THR A 406 -13.23 32.71 19.69
CA THR A 406 -12.92 33.63 18.60
C THR A 406 -11.80 33.09 17.71
N ILE A 407 -12.04 33.01 16.41
CA ILE A 407 -11.08 32.54 15.41
C ILE A 407 -10.79 33.69 14.44
N LYS A 408 -9.51 34.08 14.32
CA LYS A 408 -9.05 35.04 13.31
C LYS A 408 -9.02 34.40 11.92
N ARG A 409 -9.83 34.92 10.99
CA ARG A 409 -9.84 34.56 9.57
C ARG A 409 -8.99 35.55 8.76
N TYR A 410 -8.58 35.10 7.57
CA TYR A 410 -7.74 35.84 6.62
C TYR A 410 -6.41 36.41 7.15
N THR A 411 -5.83 35.80 8.20
CA THR A 411 -4.43 36.06 8.57
C THR A 411 -3.49 35.62 7.45
N ASN A 412 -2.27 36.15 7.41
CA ASN A 412 -1.23 35.75 6.44
C ASN A 412 -1.04 34.23 6.35
N GLY A 413 -1.03 33.55 7.51
CA GLY A 413 -0.95 32.09 7.58
C GLY A 413 -2.20 31.39 7.04
N HIS A 414 -3.39 31.93 7.31
CA HIS A 414 -4.64 31.38 6.78
C HIS A 414 -4.73 31.55 5.26
N ILE A 415 -4.39 32.73 4.73
CA ILE A 415 -4.34 33.01 3.29
C ILE A 415 -3.34 32.08 2.59
N LEU A 416 -2.13 31.90 3.15
CA LEU A 416 -1.16 30.95 2.61
C LEU A 416 -1.73 29.52 2.56
N LYS A 417 -2.39 29.07 3.63
CA LYS A 417 -3.03 27.74 3.67
C LYS A 417 -4.11 27.60 2.59
N MET A 418 -4.98 28.60 2.41
CA MET A 418 -6.00 28.60 1.36
C MET A 418 -5.37 28.57 -0.05
N ALA A 419 -4.34 29.39 -0.28
CA ALA A 419 -3.61 29.43 -1.54
C ALA A 419 -2.95 28.08 -1.86
N ARG A 420 -2.34 27.42 -0.87
CA ARG A 420 -1.75 26.07 -1.01
C ARG A 420 -2.78 25.06 -1.49
N TRP A 421 -3.91 24.95 -0.80
CA TRP A 421 -4.96 24.00 -1.20
C TRP A 421 -5.50 24.28 -2.59
N ARG A 422 -5.72 25.56 -2.95
CA ARG A 422 -6.15 25.94 -4.29
C ARG A 422 -5.12 25.55 -5.36
N THR A 423 -3.84 25.77 -5.07
CA THR A 423 -2.73 25.39 -5.97
C THR A 423 -2.71 23.88 -6.16
N LEU A 424 -2.85 23.10 -5.09
CA LEU A 424 -2.92 21.63 -5.15
C LEU A 424 -4.11 21.12 -5.95
N THR A 425 -5.30 21.73 -5.81
CA THR A 425 -6.46 21.41 -6.65
C THR A 425 -6.12 21.54 -8.14
N LYS A 426 -5.45 22.63 -8.53
CA LYS A 426 -5.06 22.89 -9.92
C LYS A 426 -3.91 22.03 -10.40
N PHE A 427 -2.97 21.71 -9.52
CA PHE A 427 -1.92 20.75 -9.81
C PHE A 427 -2.49 19.36 -10.11
N VAL A 428 -3.43 18.88 -9.31
CA VAL A 428 -4.05 17.56 -9.56
C VAL A 428 -4.83 17.57 -10.88
N GLU A 429 -5.54 18.65 -11.23
CA GLU A 429 -6.17 18.77 -12.55
C GLU A 429 -5.16 18.65 -13.70
N TRP A 430 -4.05 19.39 -13.61
CA TRP A 430 -2.96 19.30 -14.59
C TRP A 430 -2.35 17.88 -14.63
N LEU A 431 -2.05 17.30 -13.46
CA LEU A 431 -1.43 15.98 -13.35
C LEU A 431 -2.29 14.91 -13.98
N VAL A 432 -3.60 14.89 -13.70
CA VAL A 432 -4.52 13.90 -14.28
C VAL A 432 -4.57 14.01 -15.80
N LYS A 433 -4.60 15.24 -16.33
CA LYS A 433 -4.55 15.47 -17.79
C LYS A 433 -3.27 14.91 -18.41
N GLN A 434 -2.10 15.16 -17.82
CA GLN A 434 -0.83 14.66 -18.34
C GLN A 434 -0.69 13.14 -18.17
N TRP A 435 -1.12 12.61 -17.03
CA TRP A 435 -1.04 11.19 -16.74
C TRP A 435 -1.93 10.38 -17.67
N LEU A 436 -3.19 10.80 -17.90
CA LEU A 436 -4.06 10.13 -18.86
C LEU A 436 -3.49 10.15 -20.28
N LYS A 437 -2.86 11.27 -20.70
CA LYS A 437 -2.17 11.32 -21.99
C LYS A 437 -1.05 10.29 -22.09
N LEU A 438 -0.24 10.13 -21.04
CA LEU A 438 0.81 9.11 -21.00
C LEU A 438 0.23 7.70 -21.12
N GLU A 439 -0.86 7.41 -20.41
CA GLU A 439 -1.50 6.09 -20.49
C GLU A 439 -2.05 5.83 -21.90
N VAL A 440 -2.67 6.81 -22.56
CA VAL A 440 -3.17 6.68 -23.95
C VAL A 440 -2.01 6.49 -24.93
N SER A 441 -0.94 7.27 -24.82
CA SER A 441 0.23 7.13 -25.70
C SER A 441 1.00 5.81 -25.49
N GLY A 442 0.88 5.21 -24.30
CA GLY A 442 1.52 3.95 -23.95
C GLY A 442 0.64 2.71 -24.12
N THR A 443 -0.65 2.86 -24.45
CA THR A 443 -1.59 1.73 -24.56
C THR A 443 -1.78 1.27 -26.01
N ALA A 444 -0.98 0.29 -26.41
CA ALA A 444 -1.59 -0.89 -27.03
C ALA A 444 -2.40 -1.60 -25.91
N THR A 445 -3.68 -1.28 -25.82
CA THR A 445 -4.79 -1.92 -25.08
C THR A 445 -4.45 -2.97 -24.01
N THR A 446 -4.62 -2.61 -22.72
CA THR A 446 -4.53 -3.52 -21.55
C THR A 446 -5.90 -3.78 -20.87
N LYS A 447 -7.01 -3.69 -21.61
CA LYS A 447 -8.29 -4.22 -21.13
C LYS A 447 -8.30 -5.72 -21.36
N ALA A 448 -8.98 -6.48 -20.50
CA ALA A 448 -9.16 -7.91 -20.72
C ALA A 448 -9.72 -8.13 -22.14
N PRO A 449 -9.13 -9.03 -22.95
CA PRO A 449 -9.76 -9.40 -24.21
C PRO A 449 -11.13 -9.99 -23.90
N VAL A 450 -12.15 -9.51 -24.61
CA VAL A 450 -13.48 -10.12 -24.60
C VAL A 450 -13.31 -11.53 -25.17
N PRO A 451 -13.83 -12.59 -24.51
CA PRO A 451 -13.72 -13.96 -25.00
C PRO A 451 -14.37 -14.17 -26.37
#